data_AF-A0AAE4Q7L0-F1
#
_entry.id   AF-A0AAE4Q7L0-F1
#
_cell.length_a   1.000
_cell.length_b   1.000
_cell.length_c   1.000
_cell.angle_alpha   90.00
_cell.angle_beta   90.00
_cell.angle_gamma   90.00
#
_symmetry.space_group_name_H-M   'P 1'
#
loop_
_entity.id
_entity.type
_entity.pdbx_description
1 polymer ?
#
loop_
_entity_poly.entity_id
_entity_poly.type
_entity_poly.pdbx_seq_one_letter_code
_entity_poly.pdbx_strand_id
1 'polypeptide(L)' 'MTNGWRYVLRQLLLIIGIALLACLFLAIGLMIGYSFMGDGHNPWSILSMDKWAELVNKFTGK' A
#
# COMPACT_ATOMS: atom_id res chain seq x y z
N MET A 1 -31.35 17.30 15.84
CA MET A 1 -30.47 17.38 14.67
C MET A 1 -29.39 16.28 14.70
N THR A 2 -29.78 14.99 14.79
CA THR A 2 -28.85 13.88 15.06
C THR A 2 -28.70 12.88 13.90
N ASN A 3 -29.49 13.04 12.83
CA ASN A 3 -29.55 12.05 11.74
C ASN A 3 -28.38 12.14 10.75
N GLY A 4 -27.85 13.34 10.49
CA GLY A 4 -26.73 13.53 9.55
C GLY A 4 -25.43 12.89 10.03
N TRP A 5 -25.17 12.90 11.33
CA TRP A 5 -23.92 12.38 11.91
C TRP A 5 -23.77 10.86 11.76
N ARG A 6 -24.87 10.10 11.93
CA ARG A 6 -24.87 8.65 11.67
C ARG A 6 -24.58 8.32 10.21
N TYR A 7 -25.04 9.16 9.29
CA TYR A 7 -24.78 8.98 7.87
C TYR A 7 -23.30 9.22 7.55
N VAL A 8 -22.73 10.31 8.05
CA VAL A 8 -21.30 10.64 7.88
C VAL A 8 -20.39 9.54 8.44
N LEU A 9 -20.66 9.04 9.65
CA LEU A 9 -19.90 7.93 10.25
C LEU A 9 -19.96 6.66 9.40
N ARG A 10 -21.14 6.31 8.89
CA ARG A 10 -21.32 5.12 8.06
C ARG A 10 -20.60 5.24 6.72
N GLN A 11 -20.60 6.44 6.14
CA GLN A 11 -19.88 6.72 4.90
C GLN A 11 -18.37 6.75 5.11
N LEU A 12 -17.88 7.33 6.21
CA LEU A 12 -16.47 7.27 6.59
C LEU A 12 -15.99 5.83 6.78
N LEU A 13 -16.78 4.98 7.44
CA LEU A 13 -16.45 3.56 7.58
C LEU A 13 -16.36 2.84 6.22
N LEU A 14 -17.26 3.13 5.29
CA LEU A 14 -17.19 2.58 3.94
C LEU A 14 -15.94 3.08 3.19
N ILE A 15 -15.62 4.38 3.30
CA ILE A 15 -14.43 4.96 2.68
C ILE A 15 -13.16 4.32 3.27
N ILE A 16 -13.08 4.17 4.59
CA ILE A 16 -11.95 3.51 5.26
C ILE A 16 -11.85 2.05 4.82
N GLY A 17 -12.98 1.34 4.72
CA GLY A 17 -13.00 -0.03 4.22
C GLY A 17 -12.47 -0.15 2.79
N ILE A 18 -12.92 0.73 1.90
CA ILE A 18 -12.44 0.78 0.51
C ILE A 18 -10.96 1.18 0.46
N ALA A 19 -10.52 2.14 1.27
CA ALA A 19 -9.13 2.58 1.33
C ALA A 19 -8.20 1.46 1.79
N LEU A 20 -8.61 0.69 2.82
CA LEU A 20 -7.88 -0.51 3.25
C LEU A 20 -7.83 -1.56 2.15
N LEU A 21 -8.94 -1.81 1.47
CA LEU A 21 -9.00 -2.75 0.36
C LEU A 21 -8.05 -2.32 -0.78
N ALA A 22 -8.05 -1.03 -1.13
CA ALA A 22 -7.15 -0.46 -2.13
C ALA A 22 -5.68 -0.59 -1.71
N CYS A 23 -5.36 -0.37 -0.43
CA CYS A 23 -4.02 -0.57 0.11
C CYS A 23 -3.58 -2.04 0.03
N LEU A 24 -4.49 -2.99 0.28
CA LEU A 24 -4.22 -4.41 0.11
C LEU A 24 -3.94 -4.77 -1.35
N PHE A 25 -4.77 -4.30 -2.29
CA PHE A 25 -4.54 -4.52 -3.72
C PHE A 25 -3.23 -3.88 -4.18
N LEU A 26 -2.88 -2.70 -3.67
CA LEU A 26 -1.61 -2.04 -3.96
C LEU A 26 -0.43 -2.85 -3.42
N ALA A 27 -0.50 -3.32 -2.18
CA ALA A 27 0.54 -4.17 -1.60
C ALA A 27 0.74 -5.47 -2.41
N ILE A 28 -0.35 -6.14 -2.78
CA ILE A 28 -0.33 -7.35 -3.62
C ILE A 28 0.26 -7.03 -4.99
N GLY A 29 -0.15 -5.92 -5.62
CA GLY A 29 0.38 -5.46 -6.90
C GLY A 29 1.88 -5.19 -6.85
N LEU A 30 2.37 -4.56 -5.77
CA LEU A 30 3.80 -4.36 -5.54
C LEU A 30 4.53 -5.68 -5.34
N MET A 31 3.98 -6.62 -4.55
CA MET A 31 4.58 -7.93 -4.33
C MET A 31 4.70 -8.72 -5.64
N ILE A 32 3.67 -8.72 -6.48
CA ILE A 32 3.67 -9.35 -7.80
C ILE A 32 4.68 -8.64 -8.72
N GLY A 33 4.64 -7.31 -8.82
CA GLY A 33 5.55 -6.55 -9.68
C GLY A 33 7.03 -6.73 -9.27
N TYR A 34 7.32 -6.77 -7.98
CA TYR A 34 8.66 -7.05 -7.45
C TYR A 34 9.12 -8.47 -7.73
N SER A 35 8.22 -9.45 -7.65
CA SER A 35 8.57 -10.86 -7.88
C SER A 35 8.77 -11.17 -9.36
N PHE A 36 8.06 -10.45 -10.24
CA PHE A 36 8.11 -10.67 -11.69
C PHE A 36 9.20 -9.83 -12.40
N MET A 37 9.40 -8.59 -11.96
CA MET A 37 10.35 -7.64 -12.58
C MET A 37 11.61 -7.42 -11.73
N GLY A 38 11.53 -7.61 -10.41
CA GLY A 38 12.68 -7.54 -9.51
C GLY A 38 13.27 -8.94 -9.28
N ASP A 39 14.55 -9.01 -8.92
CA ASP A 39 15.25 -10.22 -8.44
C ASP A 39 14.69 -10.72 -7.08
N GLY A 40 13.37 -10.68 -6.89
CA GLY A 40 12.68 -10.78 -5.62
C GLY A 40 12.46 -12.22 -5.17
N HIS A 41 13.50 -12.85 -4.64
CA HIS A 41 13.39 -14.15 -3.94
C HIS A 41 12.40 -14.12 -2.75
N ASN A 42 12.14 -12.93 -2.18
CA ASN A 42 11.22 -12.74 -1.06
C ASN A 42 10.24 -11.57 -1.34
N PRO A 43 8.95 -11.84 -1.61
CA PRO A 43 7.95 -10.81 -1.92
C PRO A 43 7.67 -9.85 -0.75
N TRP A 44 7.96 -10.27 0.48
CA TRP A 44 7.85 -9.41 1.67
C TRP A 44 8.91 -8.31 1.74
N SER A 45 10.00 -8.44 0.97
CA SER A 45 11.10 -7.47 0.97
C SER A 45 10.67 -6.11 0.45
N ILE A 46 9.67 -6.03 -0.45
CA ILE A 46 9.21 -4.73 -0.97
C ILE A 46 8.48 -3.88 0.07
N LEU A 47 8.05 -4.48 1.18
CA LEU A 47 7.47 -3.76 2.32
C LEU A 47 8.53 -3.32 3.34
N SER A 48 9.81 -3.69 3.14
CA SER A 48 10.90 -3.30 4.05
C SER A 48 11.43 -1.90 3.70
N MET A 49 11.61 -1.06 4.72
CA MET A 49 12.13 0.30 4.57
C MET A 49 13.53 0.32 3.94
N ASP A 50 14.33 -0.72 4.20
CA ASP A 50 15.69 -0.86 3.65
C ASP A 50 15.68 -1.00 2.12
N LYS A 51 14.71 -1.72 1.54
CA LYS A 51 14.59 -1.82 0.08
C LYS A 51 14.12 -0.53 -0.57
N TRP A 52 13.27 0.24 0.11
CA TRP A 52 12.92 1.58 -0.34
C TRP A 52 14.12 2.52 -0.31
N ALA A 53 14.95 2.45 0.73
CA ALA A 53 16.19 3.21 0.81
C ALA A 53 17.18 2.79 -0.29
N GLU A 54 17.32 1.49 -0.55
CA GLU A 54 18.19 0.94 -1.61
C GLU A 54 17.72 1.34 -3.01
N LEU A 55 16.39 1.32 -3.26
CA LEU A 55 15.80 1.83 -4.50
C LEU A 55 16.08 3.33 -4.67
N VAL A 56 15.83 4.14 -3.64
CA VAL A 56 16.08 5.59 -3.67
C VAL A 56 17.57 5.87 -3.89
N ASN A 57 18.47 5.11 -3.26
CA ASN A 57 19.91 5.23 -3.49
C ASN A 57 20.30 4.88 -4.92
N LYS A 58 19.73 3.80 -5.51
CA LYS A 58 19.90 3.47 -6.94
C LYS A 58 19.47 4.61 -7.85
N PHE A 59 18.35 5.27 -7.57
CA PHE A 59 17.90 6.42 -8.36
C PHE A 59 18.70 7.70 -8.10
N THR A 60 19.26 7.86 -6.90
CA THR A 60 20.04 9.03 -6.49
C THR A 60 21.53 8.88 -6.83
N GLY A 61 21.96 7.70 -7.28
CA GLY A 61 23.34 7.42 -7.70
C GLY A 61 24.36 7.37 -6.55
N LYS A 62 23.91 7.03 -5.34
CA LYS A 62 24.79 6.75 -4.19
C LYS A 62 25.07 5.27 -4.07
#